data_AF-A0A0A1M7W1-F1
#
_entry.id   AF-A0A0A1M7W1-F1
#
_cell.length_a   1.000
_cell.length_b   1.000
_cell.length_c   1.000
_cell.angle_alpha   90.00
_cell.angle_beta   90.00
_cell.angle_gamma   90.00
#
_symmetry.space_group_name_H-M   'P 1'
#
loop_
_entity.id
_entity.type
_entity.pdbx_description
1 polymer ?
#
loop_
_entity_poly.entity_id
_entity_poly.type
_entity_poly.pdbx_seq_one_letter_code
_entity_poly.pdbx_strand_id
1 'polypeptide(L)'
;MTQETSEATKYFNQWFGFGTSPKDLTSETLAFEALNNLLRDQPNVIKKQYQHRLTEQFAPIDMGIYTIEQVLIRTIFHEGMHLQAMMDIRKCIAKEKDSVRR
;
A
#
# COMPACT_ATOMS: atom_id res chain seq x y z
N MET A 1 6.19 0.17 -9.16
CA MET A 1 7.12 1.03 -8.38
C MET A 1 8.53 0.64 -8.77
N THR A 2 9.56 1.47 -8.48
CA THR A 2 10.96 1.27 -8.93
C THR A 2 11.26 -0.22 -9.06
N GLN A 3 11.72 -0.70 -10.20
CA GLN A 3 11.91 -2.15 -10.45
C GLN A 3 12.91 -2.83 -9.48
N GLU A 4 13.38 -2.07 -8.48
CA GLU A 4 14.05 -2.52 -7.27
C GLU A 4 13.21 -3.57 -6.54
N THR A 5 13.49 -4.83 -6.82
CA THR A 5 12.97 -5.95 -6.03
C THR A 5 13.67 -5.97 -4.67
N SER A 6 12.96 -5.62 -3.60
CA SER A 6 13.42 -5.88 -2.23
C SER A 6 12.87 -7.21 -1.71
N GLU A 7 13.57 -7.83 -0.74
CA GLU A 7 13.04 -9.01 -0.05
C GLU A 7 11.70 -8.71 0.64
N ALA A 8 11.54 -7.50 1.18
CA ALA A 8 10.29 -7.04 1.76
C ALA A 8 9.16 -7.01 0.70
N THR A 9 9.43 -6.53 -0.51
CA THR A 9 8.44 -6.52 -1.60
C THR A 9 8.01 -7.93 -1.99
N LYS A 10 8.95 -8.87 -2.08
CA LYS A 10 8.64 -10.28 -2.38
C LYS A 10 7.79 -10.92 -1.28
N TYR A 11 8.10 -10.62 -0.02
CA TYR A 11 7.36 -11.13 1.14
C TYR A 11 5.92 -10.60 1.16
N PHE A 12 5.71 -9.28 1.06
CA PHE A 12 4.37 -8.70 1.15
C PHE A 12 3.48 -8.93 -0.08
N ASN A 13 4.07 -9.07 -1.28
CA ASN A 13 3.29 -9.24 -2.51
C ASN A 13 2.46 -10.53 -2.56
N GLN A 14 2.79 -11.53 -1.72
CA GLN A 14 2.02 -12.76 -1.62
C GLN A 14 0.60 -12.51 -1.09
N TRP A 15 0.43 -11.50 -0.22
CA TRP A 15 -0.85 -11.19 0.43
C TRP A 15 -1.44 -9.85 -0.01
N PHE A 16 -0.60 -8.87 -0.32
CA PHE A 16 -1.01 -7.48 -0.58
C PHE A 16 -0.63 -6.98 -1.98
N GLY A 17 -0.15 -7.88 -2.85
CA GLY A 17 0.22 -7.56 -4.23
C GLY A 17 -1.00 -7.32 -5.13
N PHE A 18 -0.76 -6.79 -6.33
CA PHE A 18 -1.82 -6.65 -7.33
C PHE A 18 -2.40 -8.03 -7.69
N GLY A 19 -3.73 -8.15 -7.67
CA GLY A 19 -4.44 -9.39 -7.98
C GLY A 19 -4.71 -10.29 -6.78
N THR A 20 -4.22 -9.97 -5.59
CA THR A 20 -4.56 -10.71 -4.36
C THR A 20 -5.92 -10.26 -3.79
N SER A 21 -6.42 -11.05 -2.86
CA SER A 21 -7.71 -10.89 -2.19
C SER A 21 -7.62 -11.38 -0.75
N PRO A 22 -8.62 -11.11 0.10
CA PRO A 22 -8.66 -11.66 1.46
C PRO A 22 -8.60 -13.20 1.54
N LYS A 23 -8.86 -13.92 0.43
CA LYS A 23 -8.75 -15.39 0.37
C LYS A 23 -7.30 -15.88 0.35
N ASP A 24 -6.37 -15.00 -0.02
CA ASP A 24 -4.95 -15.32 -0.13
C ASP A 24 -4.22 -15.17 1.22
N LEU A 25 -4.88 -14.61 2.25
CA LEU A 25 -4.32 -14.50 3.60
C LEU A 25 -4.13 -15.89 4.22
N THR A 26 -2.97 -16.11 4.85
CA THR A 26 -2.59 -17.38 5.48
C THR A 26 -2.22 -17.16 6.95
N SER A 27 -1.92 -18.25 7.67
CA SER A 27 -1.39 -18.17 9.04
C SER A 27 -0.02 -17.47 9.12
N GLU A 28 0.66 -17.30 8.00
CA GLU A 28 1.95 -16.61 7.90
C GLU A 28 1.80 -15.11 7.64
N THR A 29 0.60 -14.65 7.30
CA THR A 29 0.33 -13.21 7.14
C THR A 29 0.53 -12.50 8.48
N LEU A 30 1.19 -11.34 8.44
CA LEU A 30 1.37 -10.51 9.62
C LEU A 30 0.05 -10.17 10.31
N ALA A 31 0.06 -10.24 11.64
CA ALA A 31 -1.03 -9.75 12.47
C ALA A 31 -1.29 -8.26 12.23
N PHE A 32 -2.55 -7.85 12.39
CA PHE A 32 -2.99 -6.47 12.14
C PHE A 32 -2.15 -5.42 12.91
N GLU A 33 -1.85 -5.68 14.19
CA GLU A 33 -1.05 -4.75 15.00
C GLU A 33 0.38 -4.61 14.49
N ALA A 34 0.99 -5.71 14.05
CA ALA A 34 2.33 -5.69 13.46
C ALA A 34 2.33 -4.91 12.13
N LEU A 35 1.34 -5.15 11.27
CA LEU A 35 1.16 -4.41 10.02
C LEU A 35 1.00 -2.90 10.28
N ASN A 36 0.18 -2.52 11.27
CA ASN A 36 -0.04 -1.12 11.64
C ASN A 36 1.25 -0.45 12.14
N ASN A 37 2.06 -1.16 12.93
CA ASN A 37 3.36 -0.65 13.39
C ASN A 37 4.33 -0.42 12.22
N LEU A 38 4.36 -1.33 11.24
CA LEU A 38 5.17 -1.16 10.03
C LEU A 38 4.72 0.04 9.19
N LEU A 39 3.40 0.19 8.98
CA LEU A 39 2.83 1.31 8.22
C LEU A 39 3.12 2.66 8.89
N ARG A 40 3.12 2.72 10.23
CA ARG A 40 3.47 3.94 10.98
C ARG A 40 4.92 4.38 10.76
N ASP A 41 5.85 3.44 10.65
CA ASP A 41 7.26 3.75 10.47
C ASP A 41 7.67 3.92 8.99
N GLN A 42 6.84 3.42 8.06
CA GLN A 42 7.11 3.45 6.62
C GLN A 42 7.54 4.84 6.08
N PRO A 43 6.92 5.98 6.47
CA PRO A 43 7.37 7.30 6.02
C PRO A 43 8.81 7.63 6.44
N ASN A 44 9.23 7.21 7.65
CA ASN A 44 10.60 7.42 8.13
C ASN A 44 11.60 6.59 7.32
N VAL A 45 11.25 5.34 7.03
CA VAL A 45 12.06 4.43 6.20
C VAL A 45 12.23 5.00 4.79
N ILE A 46 11.12 5.41 4.15
CA ILE A 46 11.12 6.03 2.82
C ILE A 46 12.00 7.27 2.81
N LYS A 47 11.83 8.18 3.78
CA LYS A 47 12.63 9.40 3.88
C LYS A 47 14.11 9.08 4.02
N LYS A 48 14.46 8.19 4.96
CA LYS A 48 15.86 7.79 5.18
C LYS A 48 16.49 7.24 3.91
N GLN A 49 15.77 6.38 3.18
CA GLN A 49 16.25 5.70 1.99
C GLN A 49 16.37 6.61 0.77
N TYR A 50 15.40 7.51 0.55
CA TYR A 50 15.24 8.16 -0.75
C TYR A 50 15.43 9.68 -0.75
N GLN A 51 15.54 10.34 0.43
CA GLN A 51 15.64 11.81 0.53
C GLN A 51 16.72 12.45 -0.34
N HIS A 52 17.82 11.74 -0.62
CA HIS A 52 18.99 12.25 -1.33
C HIS A 52 18.96 11.92 -2.84
N ARG A 53 17.94 11.22 -3.34
CA ARG A 53 17.85 10.74 -4.73
C ARG A 53 16.46 10.94 -5.35
N LEU A 54 15.64 11.82 -4.79
CA LEU A 54 14.25 12.04 -5.22
C LEU A 54 14.11 12.40 -6.70
N THR A 55 15.04 13.21 -7.21
CA THR A 55 15.05 13.74 -8.58
C THR A 55 15.92 12.93 -9.55
N GLU A 56 16.53 11.84 -9.08
CA GLU A 56 17.31 10.95 -9.94
C GLU A 56 16.40 10.34 -11.01
N GLN A 57 16.88 10.34 -12.25
CA GLN A 57 16.16 9.76 -13.37
C GLN A 57 16.55 8.29 -13.54
N PHE A 58 15.53 7.46 -13.65
CA PHE A 58 15.64 6.05 -13.96
C PHE A 58 15.02 5.79 -15.33
N ALA A 59 15.32 4.63 -15.92
CA ALA A 59 14.58 4.16 -17.08
C ALA A 59 13.07 4.17 -16.73
N PRO A 60 12.21 4.69 -17.62
CA PRO A 60 10.80 4.85 -17.30
C PRO A 60 10.17 3.52 -16.94
N ILE A 61 9.44 3.51 -15.83
CA ILE A 61 8.49 2.44 -15.52
C ILE A 61 7.14 2.76 -16.19
N ASP A 62 6.11 1.97 -15.86
CA ASP A 62 4.74 2.21 -16.32
C ASP A 62 4.30 3.66 -16.16
N MET A 63 3.51 4.14 -17.13
CA MET A 63 2.95 5.49 -17.19
C MET A 63 3.97 6.64 -17.28
N GLY A 64 5.20 6.38 -17.74
CA GLY A 64 6.18 7.45 -17.97
C GLY A 64 6.67 8.11 -16.68
N ILE A 65 6.82 7.31 -15.63
CA ILE A 65 7.38 7.74 -14.34
C ILE A 65 8.89 7.53 -14.39
N TYR A 66 9.66 8.60 -14.18
CA TYR A 66 11.12 8.63 -14.31
C TYR A 66 11.84 8.83 -12.97
N THR A 67 11.17 9.40 -11.97
CA THR A 67 11.83 9.75 -10.69
C THR A 67 11.11 9.15 -9.49
N ILE A 68 11.84 9.02 -8.37
CA ILE A 68 11.28 8.54 -7.10
C ILE A 68 10.24 9.54 -6.57
N GLU A 69 10.47 10.83 -6.74
CA GLU A 69 9.48 11.88 -6.41
C GLU A 69 8.13 11.61 -7.09
N GLN A 70 8.13 11.33 -8.39
CA GLN A 70 6.92 11.00 -9.14
C GLN A 70 6.27 9.70 -8.65
N VAL A 71 7.08 8.69 -8.32
CA VAL A 71 6.58 7.45 -7.69
C VAL A 71 5.85 7.78 -6.38
N LEU A 72 6.46 8.58 -5.50
CA LEU A 72 5.87 8.94 -4.20
C LEU A 72 4.60 9.77 -4.35
N ILE A 73 4.53 10.71 -5.29
CA ILE A 73 3.30 11.46 -5.59
C ILE A 73 2.18 10.50 -5.99
N ARG A 74 2.46 9.55 -6.90
CA ARG A 74 1.49 8.52 -7.29
C ARG A 74 1.10 7.64 -6.11
N THR A 75 2.04 7.26 -5.25
CA THR A 75 1.77 6.47 -4.04
C THR A 75 0.76 7.17 -3.16
N ILE A 76 0.98 8.45 -2.83
CA ILE A 76 0.08 9.22 -1.95
C ILE A 76 -1.33 9.28 -2.54
N PHE A 77 -1.45 9.50 -3.85
CA PHE A 77 -2.75 9.50 -4.51
C PHE A 77 -3.45 8.13 -4.41
N HIS A 78 -2.70 7.04 -4.64
CA HIS A 78 -3.19 5.67 -4.52
C HIS A 78 -3.65 5.33 -3.10
N GLU A 79 -2.93 5.77 -2.07
CA GLU A 79 -3.35 5.63 -0.68
C GLU A 79 -4.67 6.37 -0.39
N GLY A 80 -4.87 7.54 -1.01
CA GLY A 80 -6.16 8.24 -0.96
C GLY A 80 -7.32 7.41 -1.53
N MET A 81 -7.08 6.67 -2.61
CA MET A 81 -8.07 5.76 -3.19
C MET A 81 -8.38 4.58 -2.24
N HIS A 82 -7.36 4.00 -1.60
CA HIS A 82 -7.55 2.96 -0.59
C HIS A 82 -8.36 3.45 0.61
N LEU A 83 -8.09 4.65 1.11
CA LEU A 83 -8.86 5.24 2.20
C LEU A 83 -10.35 5.35 1.85
N GLN A 84 -10.67 5.83 0.64
CA GLN A 84 -12.04 5.92 0.16
C GLN A 84 -12.72 4.53 0.11
N ALA A 85 -12.03 3.52 -0.43
CA ALA A 85 -12.53 2.15 -0.46
C ALA A 85 -12.82 1.61 0.95
N MET A 86 -11.92 1.85 1.92
CA MET A 86 -12.14 1.47 3.32
C MET A 86 -13.35 2.17 3.93
N MET A 87 -13.55 3.46 3.64
CA MET A 87 -14.71 4.21 4.11
C MET A 87 -16.02 3.63 3.56
N ASP A 88 -16.03 3.24 2.29
CA ASP A 88 -17.23 2.68 1.67
C ASP A 88 -17.54 1.27 2.19
N ILE A 89 -16.52 0.43 2.41
CA ILE A 89 -16.67 -0.87 3.11
C ILE A 89 -17.30 -0.66 4.49
N ARG A 90 -16.81 0.31 5.27
CA ARG A 90 -17.38 0.63 6.60
C ARG A 90 -18.84 1.05 6.53
N LYS A 91 -19.22 1.87 5.55
CA LYS A 91 -20.63 2.28 5.34
C LYS A 91 -21.52 1.08 5.01
N CYS A 92 -21.07 0.18 4.14
CA CYS A 92 -21.83 -1.01 3.77
C CYS A 92 -22.06 -1.92 4.98
N ILE A 93 -21.02 -2.20 5.76
CA ILE A 93 -21.13 -3.02 6.99
C ILE A 93 -22.07 -2.38 8.02
N ALA A 94 -22.03 -1.04 8.17
CA ALA A 94 -22.93 -0.34 9.09
C ALA A 94 -24.40 -0.45 8.67
N LYS A 95 -24.69 -0.25 7.38
CA LYS A 95 -26.05 -0.41 6.83
C LYS A 95 -26.60 -1.83 7.00
N GLU A 96 -25.76 -2.84 6.83
CA GLU A 96 -26.14 -4.23 7.04
C GLU A 96 -26.56 -4.50 8.49
N LYS A 97 -25.79 -3.99 9.46
CA LYS A 97 -26.13 -4.09 10.89
C LYS A 97 -27.46 -3.42 11.25
N ASP A 98 -27.75 -2.27 10.63
CA ASP A 98 -29.02 -1.57 10.84
C ASP A 98 -30.20 -2.28 10.17
N SER A 99 -29.95 -3.04 9.11
CA SER A 99 -30.98 -3.82 8.39
C SER A 99 -31.33 -5.12 9.12
N VAL A 100 -30.39 -5.71 9.86
CA VAL A 100 -30.61 -6.92 10.69
C VAL A 100 -31.28 -6.58 12.04
N ARG A 101 -31.21 -5.32 12.48
CA ARG A 101 -31.83 -4.84 13.74
C ARG A 101 -33.28 -4.37 13.60
N ARG A 102 -33.84 -4.29 12.39
CA ARG A 102 -35.24 -3.97 12.12
C ARG A 102 -36.01 -5.24 11.78
#